data_AF-A0A971I3L6-F1
#
_entry.id   AF-A0A971I3L6-F1
#
_cell.length_a   1.000
_cell.length_b   1.000
_cell.length_c   1.000
_cell.angle_alpha   90.00
_cell.angle_beta   90.00
_cell.angle_gamma   90.00
#
_symmetry.space_group_name_H-M   'P 1'
#
loop_
_entity.id
_entity.type
_entity.pdbx_description
1 polymer ?
#
loop_
_entity_poly.entity_id
_entity_poly.type
_entity_poly.pdbx_seq_one_letter_code
_entity_poly.pdbx_strand_id
1 'polypeptide(L)'
;MLVAKKEERYESYIPQSQQEQVLHEVKPRANIKAKPKPAGRIKPIFLVAIGFIIAFLVVSRHAAISENHNMIMKLEKTLEASLIRNEQLKLELAACEDLEYIVEVAKNELGMNYPHQAQIQYVELPDDDVDSPEVNITQNQDTSIWDLLSNLID
;
A
#
# COMPACT_ATOMS: atom_id res chain seq x y z
N MET A 1 81.36 90.02 -33.22
CA MET A 1 81.11 89.10 -32.09
C MET A 1 79.63 89.23 -31.74
N LEU A 2 78.87 88.16 -31.93
CA LEU A 2 77.42 88.07 -31.65
C LEU A 2 77.20 87.98 -30.13
N VAL A 3 76.36 88.86 -29.58
CA VAL A 3 75.60 88.57 -28.36
C VAL A 3 74.22 89.22 -28.53
N ALA A 4 73.24 88.44 -28.99
CA ALA A 4 71.85 88.89 -29.07
C ALA A 4 71.23 88.85 -27.67
N LYS A 5 70.77 90.02 -27.23
CA LYS A 5 70.08 90.26 -25.97
C LYS A 5 68.65 89.73 -26.07
N LYS A 6 68.23 88.97 -25.06
CA LYS A 6 66.88 88.41 -24.89
C LYS A 6 65.94 89.52 -24.44
N GLU A 7 64.89 89.82 -25.22
CA GLU A 7 63.81 90.72 -24.82
C GLU A 7 62.57 89.91 -24.41
N GLU A 8 61.92 90.42 -23.36
CA GLU A 8 60.98 89.71 -22.49
C GLU A 8 59.54 89.83 -23.00
N ARG A 9 58.82 88.72 -22.87
CA ARG A 9 57.39 88.59 -23.18
C ARG A 9 56.52 89.36 -22.20
N TYR A 10 55.63 90.18 -22.75
CA TYR A 10 54.39 90.59 -22.09
C TYR A 10 53.27 90.51 -23.13
N GLU A 11 52.41 89.51 -23.02
CA GLU A 11 51.16 89.44 -23.78
C GLU A 11 50.02 89.44 -22.75
N SER A 12 49.21 90.48 -22.83
CA SER A 12 48.11 90.84 -21.95
C SER A 12 46.87 89.99 -22.26
N TYR A 13 46.22 89.45 -21.24
CA TYR A 13 45.02 88.60 -21.37
C TYR A 13 43.74 89.44 -21.40
N ILE A 14 42.91 89.26 -22.43
CA ILE A 14 41.51 89.73 -22.48
C ILE A 14 40.60 88.49 -22.66
N PRO A 15 39.55 88.30 -21.84
CA PRO A 15 38.70 87.10 -21.89
C PRO A 15 37.65 87.18 -23.01
N GLN A 16 37.47 86.08 -23.75
CA GLN A 16 36.34 85.90 -24.66
C GLN A 16 35.28 84.98 -24.03
N SER A 17 34.11 85.54 -23.75
CA SER A 17 32.87 84.80 -23.52
C SER A 17 32.37 84.26 -24.86
N GLN A 18 32.38 82.94 -25.05
CA GLN A 18 31.74 82.28 -26.18
C GLN A 18 30.58 81.42 -25.68
N GLN A 19 29.36 81.85 -26.01
CA GLN A 19 28.16 81.02 -25.95
C GLN A 19 28.26 79.99 -27.08
N GLU A 20 28.35 78.71 -26.75
CA GLU A 20 28.36 77.65 -27.77
C GLU A 20 27.25 76.62 -27.52
N GLN A 21 26.32 76.67 -28.46
CA GLN A 21 25.33 75.73 -28.96
C GLN A 21 25.35 74.30 -28.37
N VAL A 22 24.20 73.91 -27.82
CA VAL A 22 23.89 72.56 -27.31
C VAL A 22 23.93 71.54 -28.46
N LEU A 23 25.01 70.77 -28.51
CA LEU A 23 25.11 69.54 -29.29
C LEU A 23 24.26 68.45 -28.60
N HIS A 24 23.23 67.93 -29.28
CA HIS A 24 22.52 66.74 -28.82
C HIS A 24 23.46 65.53 -28.92
N GLU A 25 24.02 65.15 -27.77
CA GLU A 25 24.85 63.96 -27.62
C GLU A 25 23.96 62.70 -27.70
N VAL A 26 24.01 62.01 -28.85
CA VAL A 26 23.45 60.65 -28.98
C VAL A 26 24.33 59.71 -28.14
N LYS A 27 23.87 59.42 -26.91
CA LYS A 27 24.55 58.49 -26.01
C LYS A 27 24.75 57.12 -26.70
N PRO A 28 25.97 56.55 -26.69
CA PRO A 28 26.17 55.19 -27.16
C PRO A 28 25.40 54.24 -26.26
N ARG A 29 24.61 53.33 -26.87
CA ARG A 29 23.88 52.28 -26.15
C ARG A 29 24.85 51.50 -25.28
N ALA A 30 24.70 51.62 -23.97
CA ALA A 30 25.46 50.85 -23.01
C ALA A 30 25.26 49.35 -23.31
N ASN A 31 26.37 48.63 -23.51
CA ASN A 31 26.38 47.18 -23.57
C ASN A 31 25.80 46.64 -22.25
N ILE A 32 24.57 46.14 -22.29
CA ILE A 32 23.94 45.47 -21.17
C ILE A 32 24.71 44.16 -20.97
N LYS A 33 25.70 44.17 -20.07
CA LYS A 33 26.34 42.93 -19.60
C LYS A 33 25.24 42.06 -19.00
N ALA A 34 25.04 40.86 -19.56
CA ALA A 34 24.12 39.88 -19.01
C ALA A 34 24.50 39.59 -17.55
N LYS A 35 23.55 39.79 -16.63
CA LYS A 35 23.73 39.47 -15.20
C LYS A 35 24.02 37.97 -15.06
N PRO A 36 24.97 37.54 -14.21
CA PRO A 36 25.20 36.13 -13.96
C PRO A 36 23.94 35.53 -13.32
N LYS A 37 23.38 34.48 -13.95
CA LYS A 37 22.24 33.74 -13.41
C LYS A 37 22.65 33.10 -12.08
N PRO A 38 21.84 33.16 -11.00
CA PRO A 38 22.19 32.58 -9.69
C PRO A 38 22.00 31.05 -9.67
N ALA A 39 22.56 30.33 -10.64
CA ALA A 39 22.48 28.87 -10.74
C ALA A 39 23.29 28.14 -9.65
N GLY A 40 24.13 28.85 -8.89
CA GLY A 40 24.91 28.28 -7.79
C GLY A 40 24.13 28.08 -6.49
N ARG A 41 23.01 28.79 -6.29
CA ARG A 41 22.26 28.78 -5.01
C ARG A 41 21.20 27.69 -4.92
N ILE A 42 20.77 27.12 -6.05
CA ILE A 42 19.77 26.04 -6.13
C ILE A 42 20.34 24.66 -5.82
N LYS A 43 21.64 24.45 -5.99
CA LYS A 43 22.32 23.17 -5.73
C LYS A 43 22.18 22.69 -4.28
N PRO A 44 22.43 23.52 -3.24
CA PRO A 44 22.23 23.09 -1.86
C PRO A 44 20.75 22.87 -1.51
N ILE A 45 19.82 23.67 -2.06
CA ILE A 45 18.38 23.45 -1.88
C ILE A 45 17.97 22.08 -2.44
N PHE A 46 18.46 21.70 -3.61
CA PHE A 46 18.14 20.41 -4.23
C PHE A 46 18.70 19.23 -3.41
N LEU A 47 19.90 19.39 -2.84
CA LEU A 47 20.50 18.38 -1.97
C LEU A 47 19.68 18.14 -0.69
N VAL A 48 19.21 19.22 -0.05
CA VAL A 48 18.33 19.13 1.13
C VAL A 48 16.98 18.52 0.75
N ALA A 49 16.42 18.88 -0.41
CA ALA A 49 15.17 18.30 -0.89
C ALA A 49 15.29 16.79 -1.12
N ILE A 50 16.39 16.31 -1.71
CA ILE A 50 16.66 14.87 -1.88
C ILE A 50 16.74 14.17 -0.51
N GLY A 51 17.44 14.76 0.47
CA GLY A 51 17.50 14.22 1.83
C GLY A 51 16.10 14.10 2.46
N PHE A 52 15.25 15.09 2.25
CA PHE A 52 13.87 15.08 2.75
C PHE A 52 13.01 14.02 2.06
N ILE A 53 13.17 13.82 0.75
CA ILE A 53 12.47 12.77 0.00
C ILE A 53 12.89 11.39 0.52
N ILE A 54 14.18 11.16 0.76
CA ILE A 54 14.67 9.88 1.30
C ILE A 54 14.09 9.64 2.70
N ALA A 55 14.08 10.65 3.57
CA ALA A 55 13.49 10.54 4.89
C ALA A 55 11.99 10.22 4.82
N PHE A 56 11.24 10.89 3.93
CA PHE A 56 9.82 10.62 3.73
C PHE A 56 9.54 9.20 3.22
N LEU A 57 10.37 8.69 2.29
CA LEU A 57 10.27 7.32 1.78
C LEU A 57 10.53 6.28 2.86
N VAL A 58 11.48 6.53 3.76
CA VAL A 58 11.74 5.64 4.91
C VAL A 58 10.52 5.59 5.82
N VAL A 59 9.93 6.74 6.17
CA VAL A 59 8.71 6.78 7.00
C VAL A 59 7.54 6.11 6.30
N SER A 60 7.32 6.33 5.00
CA SER A 60 6.22 5.69 4.26
C SER A 60 6.39 4.17 4.16
N ARG A 61 7.63 3.68 4.06
CA ARG A 61 7.93 2.24 4.12
C ARG A 61 7.53 1.65 5.47
N HIS A 62 7.82 2.35 6.57
CA HIS A 62 7.42 1.94 7.91
C HIS A 62 5.90 1.99 8.11
N ALA A 63 5.22 2.99 7.54
CA ALA A 63 3.75 3.06 7.56
C ALA A 63 3.12 1.88 6.79
N ALA A 64 3.65 1.53 5.62
CA ALA A 64 3.19 0.38 4.84
C ALA A 64 3.43 -0.96 5.59
N ILE A 65 4.53 -1.07 6.32
CA ILE A 65 4.79 -2.25 7.19
C ILE A 65 3.74 -2.33 8.30
N SER A 66 3.39 -1.20 8.94
CA SER A 66 2.37 -1.16 9.99
C SER A 66 0.98 -1.50 9.46
N GLU A 67 0.63 -1.04 8.26
CA GLU A 67 -0.65 -1.37 7.62
C GLU A 67 -0.71 -2.86 7.29
N ASN A 68 0.38 -3.42 6.75
CA ASN A 68 0.47 -4.84 6.45
C ASN A 68 0.39 -5.71 7.73
N HIS A 69 1.03 -5.27 8.82
CA HIS A 69 0.92 -5.94 10.12
C HIS A 69 -0.52 -5.92 10.64
N ASN A 70 -1.22 -4.78 10.56
CA ASN A 70 -2.63 -4.70 10.94
C ASN A 70 -3.52 -5.62 10.08
N MET A 71 -3.22 -5.75 8.79
CA MET A 71 -3.92 -6.67 7.91
C MET A 71 -3.71 -8.12 8.35
N ILE A 72 -2.48 -8.53 8.65
CA ILE A 72 -2.16 -9.87 9.17
C ILE A 72 -2.92 -10.14 10.48
N MET A 73 -2.86 -9.22 11.45
CA MET A 73 -3.59 -9.37 12.73
C MET A 73 -5.10 -9.51 12.54
N LYS A 74 -5.68 -8.83 11.54
CA LYS A 74 -7.11 -8.94 11.22
C LYS A 74 -7.43 -10.31 10.61
N LEU A 75 -6.56 -10.81 9.73
CA LEU A 75 -6.72 -12.14 9.13
C LEU A 75 -6.59 -13.23 10.20
N GLU A 76 -5.61 -13.13 11.10
CA GLU A 76 -5.42 -14.06 12.23
C GLU A 76 -6.66 -14.10 13.13
N LYS A 77 -7.19 -12.94 13.53
CA LYS A 77 -8.44 -12.88 14.33
C LYS A 77 -9.63 -13.51 13.61
N THR A 78 -9.71 -13.34 12.29
CA THR A 78 -10.80 -13.93 11.50
C THR A 78 -10.66 -15.45 11.45
N LEU A 79 -9.44 -15.95 11.30
CA LEU A 79 -9.13 -17.36 11.31
C LEU A 79 -9.43 -17.99 12.68
N GLU A 80 -8.98 -17.35 13.76
CA GLU A 80 -9.25 -17.79 15.14
C GLU A 80 -10.76 -17.84 15.42
N ALA A 81 -11.51 -16.80 15.04
CA ALA A 81 -12.96 -16.79 15.19
C ALA A 81 -13.64 -17.92 14.40
N SER A 82 -13.12 -18.28 13.22
CA SER A 82 -13.63 -19.40 12.43
C SER A 82 -13.32 -20.76 13.06
N LEU A 83 -12.14 -20.92 13.66
CA LEU A 83 -11.76 -22.15 14.36
C LEU A 83 -12.62 -22.35 15.61
N ILE A 84 -12.80 -21.30 16.41
CA ILE A 84 -13.68 -21.33 17.59
C ILE A 84 -15.10 -21.72 17.20
N ARG A 85 -15.65 -21.13 16.12
CA ARG A 85 -16.96 -21.55 15.62
C ARG A 85 -17.00 -23.02 15.20
N ASN A 86 -15.96 -23.51 14.55
CA ASN A 86 -15.90 -24.92 14.14
C ASN A 86 -15.87 -25.86 15.35
N GLU A 87 -15.10 -25.53 16.38
CA GLU A 87 -15.06 -26.29 17.63
C GLU A 87 -16.40 -26.25 18.36
N GLN A 88 -17.05 -25.08 18.45
CA GLN A 88 -18.39 -24.96 19.02
C GLN A 88 -19.41 -25.82 18.28
N LEU A 89 -19.44 -25.76 16.95
CA LEU A 89 -20.33 -26.60 16.15
C LEU A 89 -20.06 -28.10 16.33
N LYS A 90 -18.80 -28.50 16.49
CA LYS A 90 -18.44 -29.89 16.80
C LYS A 90 -18.93 -30.32 18.18
N LEU A 91 -18.81 -29.44 19.18
CA LEU A 91 -19.34 -29.70 20.53
C LEU A 91 -20.86 -29.78 20.52
N GLU A 92 -21.53 -28.89 19.81
CA GLU A 92 -22.98 -28.93 19.63
C GLU A 92 -23.42 -30.21 18.90
N LEU A 93 -22.68 -30.64 17.87
CA LEU A 93 -22.96 -31.89 17.17
C LEU A 93 -22.78 -33.10 18.09
N ALA A 94 -21.70 -33.14 18.87
CA ALA A 94 -21.47 -34.18 19.86
C ALA A 94 -22.54 -34.19 20.96
N ALA A 95 -23.00 -33.01 21.39
CA ALA A 95 -24.13 -32.89 22.32
C ALA A 95 -25.44 -33.36 21.68
N CYS A 96 -25.66 -33.09 20.38
CA CYS A 96 -26.82 -33.62 19.65
C CYS A 96 -26.75 -35.14 19.43
N GLU A 97 -25.54 -35.70 19.29
CA GLU A 97 -25.32 -37.15 19.21
C GLU A 97 -25.50 -37.82 20.59
N ASP A 98 -25.30 -37.08 21.67
CA ASP A 98 -25.57 -37.56 23.02
C ASP A 98 -27.05 -37.87 23.20
N LEU A 99 -27.34 -39.16 23.38
CA LEU A 99 -28.69 -39.68 23.59
C LEU A 99 -29.38 -38.98 24.78
N GLU A 100 -28.62 -38.55 25.78
CA GLU A 100 -29.17 -37.86 26.95
C GLU A 100 -29.79 -36.50 26.58
N TYR A 101 -29.13 -35.73 25.71
CA TYR A 101 -29.66 -34.46 25.19
C TYR A 101 -30.91 -34.68 24.32
N ILE A 102 -30.90 -35.69 23.45
CA ILE A 102 -32.07 -36.06 22.64
C ILE A 102 -33.25 -36.41 23.55
N VAL A 103 -33.01 -37.20 24.60
CA VAL A 103 -34.05 -37.58 25.57
C VAL A 103 -34.57 -36.37 26.35
N GLU A 104 -33.70 -35.44 26.71
CA GLU A 104 -34.07 -34.20 27.41
C GLU A 104 -34.94 -33.29 26.54
N VAL A 105 -34.52 -33.00 25.30
CA VAL A 105 -35.30 -32.21 24.34
C VAL A 105 -36.63 -32.90 24.02
N ALA A 106 -36.61 -34.21 23.80
CA ALA A 106 -37.82 -34.98 23.54
C ALA A 106 -38.82 -34.88 24.70
N LYS A 107 -38.37 -35.02 25.95
CA LYS A 107 -39.24 -34.95 27.13
C LYS A 107 -39.70 -33.54 27.48
N ASN A 108 -38.78 -32.58 27.46
CA ASN A 108 -39.02 -31.24 28.00
C ASN A 108 -39.56 -30.25 26.96
N GLU A 109 -39.07 -30.31 25.72
CA GLU A 109 -39.51 -29.39 24.66
C GLU A 109 -40.62 -29.98 23.79
N LEU A 110 -40.50 -31.26 23.44
CA LEU A 110 -41.46 -31.94 22.56
C LEU A 110 -42.58 -32.67 23.33
N GLY A 111 -42.49 -32.75 24.65
CA GLY A 111 -43.49 -33.42 25.50
C GLY A 111 -43.60 -34.93 25.25
N MET A 112 -42.60 -35.54 24.61
CA MET A 112 -42.55 -36.97 24.34
C MET A 112 -42.24 -37.74 25.63
N ASN A 113 -43.02 -38.79 25.89
CA ASN A 113 -42.74 -39.73 26.98
C ASN A 113 -42.50 -41.13 26.43
N TYR A 114 -41.80 -41.95 27.21
CA TYR A 114 -41.64 -43.36 26.85
C TYR A 114 -43.01 -44.05 26.78
N PRO A 115 -43.25 -44.90 25.77
CA PRO A 115 -44.51 -45.62 25.65
C PRO A 115 -44.71 -46.58 26.83
N HIS A 116 -45.95 -46.74 27.25
CA HIS A 116 -46.30 -47.76 28.24
C HIS A 116 -46.16 -49.16 27.65
N GLN A 117 -45.90 -50.18 28.48
CA GLN A 117 -45.71 -51.56 28.03
C GLN A 117 -46.85 -52.10 27.16
N ALA A 118 -48.09 -51.64 27.38
CA ALA A 118 -49.26 -52.03 26.57
C ALA A 118 -49.28 -51.40 25.15
N GLN A 119 -48.46 -50.39 24.90
CA GLN A 119 -48.32 -49.71 23.60
C GLN A 119 -47.15 -50.28 22.77
N ILE A 120 -46.35 -51.19 23.35
CA ILE A 120 -45.19 -51.78 22.70
C ILE A 120 -45.65 -53.03 21.94
N GLN A 121 -45.49 -53.03 20.62
CA GLN A 121 -45.72 -54.19 19.77
C GLN A 121 -44.39 -54.62 19.14
N TYR A 122 -43.98 -55.85 19.43
CA TYR A 122 -42.82 -56.47 18.79
C TYR A 122 -43.25 -57.00 17.43
N VAL A 123 -42.54 -56.59 16.38
CA VAL A 123 -42.72 -57.10 15.02
C VAL A 123 -41.47 -57.90 14.67
N GLU A 124 -41.68 -59.07 14.06
CA GLU A 124 -40.58 -59.85 13.49
C GLU A 124 -40.11 -59.16 12.23
N LEU A 125 -38.81 -58.82 12.18
CA LEU A 125 -38.21 -58.35 10.95
C LEU A 125 -38.03 -59.55 10.02
N PRO A 126 -38.36 -59.42 8.71
CA PRO A 126 -38.02 -60.46 7.75
C PRO A 126 -36.51 -60.68 7.76
N ASP A 127 -36.09 -61.95 7.67
CA ASP A 127 -34.68 -62.30 7.53
C ASP A 127 -34.14 -61.61 6.27
N ASP A 128 -33.15 -60.72 6.44
CA ASP A 128 -32.52 -59.99 5.36
C ASP A 128 -31.67 -60.95 4.50
N ASP A 129 -32.33 -61.67 3.58
CA ASP A 129 -31.72 -62.11 2.32
C ASP A 129 -31.76 -60.98 1.29
N VAL A 130 -31.74 -59.73 1.76
CA VAL A 130 -31.54 -58.55 0.91
C VAL A 130 -30.04 -58.32 0.91
N ASP A 131 -29.38 -58.78 -0.14
CA ASP A 131 -28.09 -58.23 -0.56
C ASP A 131 -28.21 -56.71 -0.43
N SER A 132 -27.65 -56.16 0.64
CA SER A 132 -27.38 -54.74 0.72
C SER A 132 -26.65 -54.45 -0.59
N PRO A 133 -27.15 -53.56 -1.46
CA PRO A 133 -26.34 -53.16 -2.59
C PRO A 133 -25.09 -52.59 -1.95
N GLU A 134 -23.98 -53.32 -2.05
CA GLU A 134 -22.68 -52.81 -1.70
C GLU A 134 -22.66 -51.44 -2.35
N VAL A 135 -22.67 -50.40 -1.53
CA VAL A 135 -22.40 -49.05 -1.99
C VAL A 135 -21.01 -49.18 -2.57
N ASN A 136 -20.96 -49.40 -3.88
CA ASN A 136 -19.76 -49.33 -4.66
C ASN A 136 -19.36 -47.88 -4.53
N ILE A 137 -18.54 -47.61 -3.50
CA ILE A 137 -17.70 -46.43 -3.45
C ILE A 137 -16.88 -46.58 -4.72
N THR A 138 -17.38 -45.97 -5.79
CA THR A 138 -16.67 -45.86 -7.04
C THR A 138 -15.43 -45.11 -6.62
N GLN A 139 -14.31 -45.83 -6.50
CA GLN A 139 -12.98 -45.25 -6.41
C GLN A 139 -12.78 -44.57 -7.77
N ASN A 140 -13.35 -43.37 -7.87
CA ASN A 140 -13.19 -42.48 -8.98
C ASN A 140 -11.70 -42.19 -8.99
N GLN A 141 -11.05 -42.68 -10.04
CA GLN A 141 -9.65 -42.46 -10.26
C GLN A 141 -9.42 -40.94 -10.21
N ASP A 142 -8.55 -40.50 -9.31
CA ASP A 142 -8.04 -39.13 -9.26
C ASP A 142 -7.18 -38.87 -10.50
N THR A 143 -7.78 -38.85 -11.69
CA THR A 143 -7.14 -38.54 -12.98
C THR A 143 -7.66 -37.20 -13.47
N SER A 144 -7.24 -36.12 -12.82
CA SER A 144 -7.53 -34.80 -13.38
C SER A 144 -6.54 -33.70 -13.07
N ILE A 145 -5.75 -33.81 -12.01
CA ILE A 145 -4.95 -32.66 -11.56
C ILE A 145 -3.45 -32.89 -11.78
N TRP A 146 -2.96 -34.12 -11.52
CA TRP A 146 -1.55 -34.45 -11.71
C TRP A 146 -1.17 -34.71 -13.17
N ASP A 147 -2.07 -35.29 -13.97
CA ASP A 147 -1.84 -35.56 -15.41
C ASP A 147 -1.81 -34.29 -16.28
N LEU A 148 -2.50 -33.23 -15.87
CA LEU A 148 -2.43 -31.92 -16.55
C LEU A 148 -1.13 -31.18 -16.22
N LEU A 149 -0.59 -31.39 -15.02
CA LEU A 149 0.68 -30.79 -14.59
C LEU A 149 1.88 -31.48 -15.24
N SER A 150 1.83 -32.80 -15.41
CA SER A 150 2.91 -33.55 -16.06
C SER A 150 3.04 -33.24 -17.56
N ASN A 151 1.93 -32.98 -18.25
CA ASN A 151 1.96 -32.59 -19.67
C ASN A 151 2.37 -31.13 -19.93
N LEU A 152 2.51 -30.29 -18.90
CA LEU A 152 2.89 -28.88 -19.05
C LEU A 152 4.40 -28.64 -18.79
N ILE A 153 5.08 -29.62 -18.21
CA ILE A 153 6.51 -29.54 -17.84
C ILE A 153 7.44 -30.24 -18.85
N ASP A 154 6.87 -30.92 -19.85
CA ASP A 154 7.58 -31.46 -21.02
C ASP A 154 7.60 -30.44 -22.17
#